data_AF-A0A7H8N2V9-F1
#
_entry.id   AF-A0A7H8N2V9-F1
#
_cell.length_a   1.000
_cell.length_b   1.000
_cell.length_c   1.000
_cell.angle_alpha   90.00
_cell.angle_beta   90.00
_cell.angle_gamma   90.00
#
_symmetry.space_group_name_H-M   'P 1'
#
loop_
_entity.id
_entity.type
_entity.pdbx_description
1 polymer ?
#
loop_
_entity_poly.entity_id
_entity_poly.type
_entity_poly.pdbx_seq_one_letter_code
_entity_poly.pdbx_strand_id
1 'polypeptide(L)'
;MSNADDFEELISGIETEMSQALIEKRGTAVVALARITGVVYTEAIAAGVPHALAQEMATDYWAQEMHAEVVAVAEEVDGDG
;
A
#
# COMPACT_ATOMS: atom_id res chain seq x y z
N MET A 1 32.97 -11.85 20.58
CA MET A 1 31.58 -11.46 20.34
C MET A 1 30.78 -11.98 21.50
N SER A 2 29.97 -11.12 22.10
CA SER A 2 29.10 -11.51 23.21
C SER A 2 27.84 -12.15 22.63
N ASN A 3 27.20 -13.07 23.36
CA ASN A 3 25.91 -13.65 22.93
C ASN A 3 24.80 -12.59 22.77
N ALA A 4 24.96 -11.39 23.35
CA ALA A 4 24.03 -10.28 23.16
C ALA A 4 24.21 -9.62 21.78
N ASP A 5 25.46 -9.53 21.31
CA ASP A 5 25.79 -8.94 20.00
C ASP A 5 25.20 -9.81 18.86
N ASP A 6 25.31 -11.13 19.01
CA ASP A 6 24.80 -12.11 18.03
C ASP A 6 23.26 -12.12 17.97
N PHE A 7 22.57 -11.82 19.09
CA PHE A 7 21.11 -11.75 19.16
C PHE A 7 20.57 -10.43 18.58
N GLU A 8 21.27 -9.32 18.81
CA GLU A 8 20.93 -8.02 18.22
C GLU A 8 21.08 -8.03 16.69
N GLU A 9 22.13 -8.68 16.17
CA GLU A 9 22.32 -8.84 14.72
C GLU A 9 21.18 -9.66 14.08
N LEU A 10 20.71 -10.71 14.77
CA LEU A 10 19.61 -11.55 14.31
C LEU A 10 18.27 -10.81 14.29
N ILE A 11 17.96 -10.01 15.33
CA ILE A 11 16.74 -9.18 15.36
C ILE A 11 16.78 -8.12 14.26
N SER A 12 17.90 -7.43 14.10
CA SER A 12 18.09 -6.43 13.05
C SER A 12 17.90 -7.02 11.64
N GLY A 13 18.36 -8.25 11.43
CA GLY A 13 18.10 -9.02 10.20
C GLY A 13 16.61 -9.26 9.96
N ILE A 14 15.88 -9.72 10.99
CA ILE A 14 14.44 -9.98 10.91
C ILE A 14 13.65 -8.69 10.63
N GLU A 15 13.96 -7.59 11.33
CA GLU A 15 13.31 -6.29 11.13
C GLU A 15 13.52 -5.77 9.70
N THR A 16 14.72 -5.95 9.17
CA THR A 16 15.07 -5.59 7.79
C THR A 16 14.28 -6.42 6.79
N GLU A 17 14.22 -7.75 6.96
CA GLU A 17 13.47 -8.64 6.09
C GLU A 17 11.96 -8.35 6.13
N MET A 18 11.40 -8.13 7.32
CA MET A 18 9.99 -7.76 7.48
C MET A 18 9.68 -6.42 6.80
N SER A 19 10.57 -5.44 6.94
CA SER A 19 10.43 -4.14 6.28
C SER A 19 10.45 -4.27 4.76
N GLN A 20 11.35 -5.10 4.21
CA GLN A 20 11.42 -5.37 2.78
C GLN A 20 10.14 -6.05 2.27
N ALA A 21 9.66 -7.07 2.97
CA ALA A 21 8.42 -7.77 2.61
C ALA A 21 7.20 -6.84 2.61
N LEU A 22 7.12 -5.91 3.58
CA LEU A 22 6.06 -4.90 3.61
C LEU A 22 6.15 -3.92 2.44
N ILE A 23 7.35 -3.49 2.07
CA ILE A 23 7.57 -2.61 0.91
C ILE A 23 7.17 -3.34 -0.39
N GLU A 24 7.58 -4.60 -0.57
CA GLU A 24 7.23 -5.39 -1.75
C GLU A 24 5.72 -5.62 -1.87
N LYS A 25 5.07 -5.95 -0.75
CA LYS A 25 3.61 -6.12 -0.71
C LYS A 25 2.90 -4.82 -1.10
N ARG A 26 3.31 -3.68 -0.51
CA ARG A 26 2.75 -2.36 -0.84
C ARG A 26 3.01 -1.99 -2.30
N GLY A 27 4.22 -2.20 -2.79
CA GLY A 27 4.57 -1.94 -4.19
C GLY A 27 3.71 -2.75 -5.16
N THR A 28 3.49 -4.03 -4.85
CA THR A 28 2.62 -4.90 -5.65
C THR A 28 1.17 -4.42 -5.66
N ALA A 29 0.63 -4.02 -4.50
CA ALA A 29 -0.71 -3.46 -4.40
C ALA A 29 -0.87 -2.17 -5.22
N VAL A 30 0.08 -1.24 -5.09
CA VAL A 30 0.08 0.03 -5.84
C VAL A 30 0.14 -0.22 -7.36
N VAL A 31 0.94 -1.17 -7.82
CA VAL A 31 1.00 -1.53 -9.25
C VAL A 31 -0.33 -2.10 -9.74
N ALA A 32 -0.99 -2.93 -8.94
CA ALA A 32 -2.31 -3.47 -9.27
C ALA A 32 -3.37 -2.35 -9.36
N LEU A 33 -3.39 -1.45 -8.38
CA LEU A 33 -4.29 -0.29 -8.37
C LEU A 33 -4.05 0.62 -9.58
N ALA A 34 -2.80 0.91 -9.92
CA ALA A 34 -2.46 1.73 -11.09
C ALA A 34 -3.00 1.13 -12.40
N ARG A 35 -2.92 -0.21 -12.53
CA ARG A 35 -3.51 -0.91 -13.68
C ARG A 35 -5.02 -0.76 -13.72
N ILE A 36 -5.70 -0.92 -12.59
CA ILE A 36 -7.16 -0.79 -12.51
C ILE A 36 -7.59 0.66 -12.80
N THR A 37 -6.90 1.66 -12.25
CA THR A 37 -7.11 3.08 -12.58
C THR A 37 -7.01 3.33 -14.08
N GLY A 38 -6.00 2.76 -14.74
CA GLY A 38 -5.86 2.82 -16.19
C GLY A 38 -7.07 2.21 -16.92
N VAL A 39 -7.55 1.05 -16.45
CA VAL A 39 -8.75 0.39 -17.00
C VAL A 39 -9.98 1.28 -16.86
N VAL A 40 -10.21 1.86 -15.68
CA VAL A 40 -11.33 2.79 -15.44
C VAL A 40 -11.35 3.91 -16.47
N TYR A 41 -10.18 4.53 -16.70
CA TYR A 41 -10.04 5.58 -17.71
C TYR A 41 -10.35 5.04 -19.12
N THR A 42 -9.71 3.95 -19.53
CA THR A 42 -9.85 3.43 -20.91
C THR A 42 -11.26 2.96 -21.23
N GLU A 43 -11.93 2.30 -20.29
CA GLU A 43 -13.30 1.82 -20.46
C GLU A 43 -14.30 2.98 -20.46
N ALA A 44 -14.09 4.01 -19.63
CA ALA A 44 -14.91 5.22 -19.67
C ALA A 44 -14.81 5.92 -21.03
N ILE A 45 -13.60 6.05 -21.58
CA ILE A 45 -13.40 6.59 -22.94
C ILE A 45 -14.12 5.73 -23.99
N ALA A 46 -13.97 4.40 -23.92
CA ALA A 46 -14.64 3.48 -24.84
C ALA A 46 -16.17 3.56 -24.77
N ALA A 47 -16.72 3.84 -23.58
CA ALA A 47 -18.14 4.06 -23.36
C ALA A 47 -18.64 5.45 -23.82
N GLY A 48 -17.75 6.32 -24.33
CA GLY A 48 -18.09 7.64 -24.84
C GLY A 48 -18.10 8.75 -23.78
N VAL A 49 -17.53 8.51 -22.59
CA VAL A 49 -17.37 9.54 -21.57
C VAL A 49 -16.37 10.59 -22.06
N PRO A 50 -16.66 11.90 -21.93
CA PRO A 50 -15.71 12.96 -22.28
C PRO A 50 -14.38 12.80 -21.54
N HIS A 51 -13.27 13.05 -22.24
CA HIS A 51 -11.92 12.83 -21.72
C HIS A 51 -11.68 13.40 -20.31
N ALA A 52 -12.08 14.66 -20.08
CA ALA A 52 -11.89 15.31 -18.79
C ALA A 52 -12.61 14.57 -17.65
N LEU A 53 -13.84 14.12 -17.89
CA LEU A 53 -14.62 13.38 -16.90
C LEU A 53 -14.07 11.96 -16.68
N ALA A 54 -13.64 11.27 -17.74
CA ALA A 54 -12.99 9.96 -17.61
C ALA A 54 -11.68 10.05 -16.82
N GLN A 55 -10.91 11.12 -17.01
CA GLN A 55 -9.70 11.40 -16.25
C GLN A 55 -10.01 11.67 -14.77
N GLU A 56 -11.02 12.47 -14.49
CA GLU A 56 -11.51 12.75 -13.12
C GLU A 56 -11.94 11.45 -12.42
N MET A 57 -12.78 10.63 -13.06
CA MET A 57 -13.22 9.34 -12.53
C MET A 57 -12.05 8.41 -12.15
N ALA A 58 -11.04 8.30 -13.02
CA ALA A 58 -9.88 7.48 -12.76
C ALA A 58 -9.02 8.05 -11.61
N THR A 59 -8.92 9.38 -11.53
CA THR A 59 -8.17 10.07 -10.48
C THR A 59 -8.85 9.90 -9.13
N ASP A 60 -10.16 10.02 -9.07
CA ASP A 60 -10.97 9.81 -7.86
C ASP A 60 -10.87 8.36 -7.39
N TYR A 61 -10.94 7.39 -8.31
CA TYR A 61 -10.74 5.98 -7.98
C TYR A 61 -9.35 5.73 -7.38
N TRP A 62 -8.29 6.24 -8.02
CA TRP A 62 -6.93 6.13 -7.50
C TRP A 62 -6.82 6.72 -6.08
N ALA A 63 -7.35 7.93 -5.88
CA ALA A 63 -7.30 8.60 -4.59
C ALA A 63 -8.04 7.78 -3.53
N GLN A 64 -9.25 7.30 -3.81
CA GLN A 64 -10.04 6.51 -2.87
C GLN A 64 -9.29 5.25 -2.41
N GLU A 65 -8.71 4.48 -3.35
CA GLU A 65 -8.03 3.23 -3.03
C GLU A 65 -6.68 3.46 -2.34
N MET A 66 -5.93 4.49 -2.74
CA MET A 66 -4.64 4.82 -2.12
C MET A 66 -4.80 5.43 -0.72
N HIS A 67 -5.93 6.08 -0.44
CA HIS A 67 -6.23 6.65 0.88
C HIS A 67 -6.98 5.68 1.81
N ALA A 68 -7.48 4.55 1.30
CA ALA A 68 -8.19 3.55 2.10
C ALA A 68 -7.27 2.76 3.06
N GLU A 69 -5.94 2.77 2.87
CA GLU A 69 -4.99 1.97 3.68
C GLU A 69 -4.35 2.69 4.88
N VAL A 70 -4.87 3.83 5.34
CA VAL A 70 -4.44 4.45 6.62
C VAL A 70 -5.35 4.04 7.79
N VAL A 71 -5.92 2.83 7.77
CA VAL A 71 -6.67 2.26 8.90
C VAL A 71 -6.24 0.81 9.14
N ALA A 72 -5.06 0.65 9.74
CA ALA A 72 -4.58 -0.51 10.53
C ALA A 72 -3.07 -0.27 10.70
N VAL A 73 -2.55 0.17 11.84
CA VAL A 73 -2.55 -0.52 13.13
C VAL A 73 -2.58 0.54 14.24
N ALA A 74 -3.76 0.80 14.82
CA ALA A 74 -3.78 1.30 16.19
C ALA A 74 -3.59 0.08 17.06
N GLU A 75 -2.42 -0.04 17.71
CA GLU A 75 -2.22 -0.97 18.80
C GLU A 75 -3.35 -0.79 19.82
N GLU A 76 -4.18 -1.81 19.99
CA GLU A 76 -4.90 -2.01 21.25
C GLU A 76 -3.84 -2.28 22.32
N VAL A 77 -3.32 -1.22 22.93
CA VAL A 77 -2.67 -1.34 24.23
C VAL A 77 -3.78 -1.35 25.26
N ASP A 78 -4.23 -2.56 25.60
CA ASP A 78 -4.96 -2.83 26.83
C ASP A 78 -4.12 -2.33 28.01
N GLY A 79 -4.40 -1.10 28.45
CA GLY A 79 -3.92 -0.56 29.72
C GLY A 79 -4.87 -0.96 30.84
N ASP A 80 -4.74 -2.19 31.33
CA ASP A 80 -5.14 -2.55 32.69
C ASP A 80 -4.02 -2.13 33.65
N GLY A 81 -4.36 -1.28 34.61
CA GLY A 81 -3.46 -0.69 35.61
C GLY A 81 -4.09 0.46 36.39
#